data_AF-A0AAW4Y7V6-F1
#
_entry.id   AF-A0AAW4Y7V6-F1
#
_cell.length_a   1.000
_cell.length_b   1.000
_cell.length_c   1.000
_cell.angle_alpha   90.00
_cell.angle_beta   90.00
_cell.angle_gamma   90.00
#
_symmetry.space_group_name_H-M   'P 1'
#
loop_
_entity.id
_entity.type
_entity.pdbx_description
1 polymer ?
#
loop_
_entity_poly.entity_id
_entity_poly.type
_entity_poly.pdbx_seq_one_letter_code
_entity_poly.pdbx_strand_id
1 'polypeptide(L)'
;MITFENIQQLEKYTLMTMHGLFNQLKLGIISIDNAEHLLFTPYMMETLSSLGVKPDIIDLIHKGTELEDFAAFNLSIDDTVTVCLQRSEELLKQYKSVEFNDKILINWRVIQK
;
A
#
# COMPACT_ATOMS: atom_id res chain seq x y z
N MET A 1 -12.39 9.60 7.64
CA MET A 1 -12.15 10.22 6.31
C MET A 1 -10.68 10.54 6.23
N ILE A 2 -10.02 10.09 5.16
CA ILE A 2 -8.62 10.44 4.92
C ILE A 2 -8.59 11.58 3.91
N THR A 3 -7.81 12.62 4.16
CA THR A 3 -7.71 13.78 3.27
C THR A 3 -6.26 14.20 3.13
N PHE A 4 -5.86 14.51 1.90
CA PHE A 4 -4.51 14.94 1.55
C PHE A 4 -4.58 16.31 0.89
N GLU A 5 -3.62 17.19 1.16
CA GLU A 5 -3.57 18.54 0.59
C GLU A 5 -3.16 18.51 -0.88
N ASN A 6 -2.39 17.50 -1.27
CA ASN A 6 -1.85 17.34 -2.60
C ASN A 6 -1.55 15.87 -2.91
N ILE A 7 -1.28 15.61 -4.19
CA ILE A 7 -1.04 14.26 -4.68
C ILE A 7 0.22 13.62 -4.07
N GLN A 8 1.26 14.41 -3.79
CA GLN A 8 2.51 13.87 -3.23
C GLN A 8 2.32 13.33 -1.81
N GLN A 9 1.44 13.96 -1.00
CA GLN A 9 1.06 13.44 0.32
C GLN A 9 0.29 12.12 0.18
N LEU A 10 -0.68 12.03 -0.75
CA LEU A 10 -1.39 10.78 -1.05
C LEU A 10 -0.42 9.67 -1.45
N GLU A 11 0.51 9.97 -2.36
CA GLU A 11 1.54 9.04 -2.82
C GLU A 11 2.43 8.56 -1.67
N LYS A 12 2.93 9.49 -0.83
CA LYS A 12 3.74 9.17 0.35
C LYS A 12 2.98 8.29 1.32
N TYR A 13 1.73 8.62 1.64
CA TYR A 13 0.90 7.83 2.56
C TYR A 13 0.64 6.42 2.02
N THR A 14 0.34 6.31 0.73
CA THR A 14 0.11 5.03 0.05
C THR A 14 1.37 4.17 0.12
N LEU A 15 2.54 4.73 -0.21
CA LEU A 15 3.82 4.05 -0.12
C LEU A 15 4.18 3.63 1.32
N MET A 16 3.95 4.50 2.31
CA MET A 16 4.17 4.17 3.73
C MET A 16 3.30 2.99 4.16
N THR A 17 2.03 3.00 3.73
CA THR A 17 1.08 1.93 4.01
C THR A 17 1.54 0.62 3.36
N MET A 18 1.84 0.62 2.05
CA MET A 18 2.35 -0.56 1.35
C MET A 18 3.62 -1.12 1.98
N HIS A 19 4.59 -0.26 2.29
CA HIS A 19 5.84 -0.68 2.92
C HIS A 19 5.60 -1.37 4.26
N GLY A 20 4.70 -0.82 5.08
CA GLY A 20 4.27 -1.44 6.33
C GLY A 20 3.55 -2.78 6.12
N LEU A 21 2.67 -2.88 5.12
CA LEU A 21 1.97 -4.13 4.79
C LEU A 21 2.95 -5.21 4.33
N PHE A 22 3.84 -4.92 3.38
CA PHE A 22 4.84 -5.89 2.93
C PHE A 22 5.78 -6.32 4.06
N ASN A 23 6.19 -5.41 4.95
CA ASN A 23 7.01 -5.78 6.09
C ASN A 23 6.28 -6.74 7.05
N GLN A 24 5.00 -6.48 7.33
CA GLN A 24 4.19 -7.35 8.19
C GLN A 24 3.91 -8.71 7.54
N LEU A 25 3.68 -8.75 6.22
CA LEU A 25 3.56 -9.99 5.46
C LEU A 25 4.85 -10.81 5.54
N LYS A 26 6.01 -10.19 5.33
CA LYS A 26 7.32 -10.83 5.44
C LYS A 26 7.57 -11.43 6.83
N LEU A 27 7.10 -10.74 7.87
CA LEU A 27 7.24 -11.18 9.25
C LEU A 27 6.16 -12.19 9.67
N GLY A 28 5.20 -12.54 8.80
CA GLY A 28 4.07 -13.41 9.12
C GLY A 28 3.11 -12.83 10.16
N ILE A 29 3.09 -11.51 10.34
CA ILE A 29 2.26 -10.81 11.34
C ILE A 29 0.82 -10.66 10.85
N ILE A 30 0.63 -10.46 9.55
CA ILE A 30 -0.68 -10.36 8.90
C ILE A 30 -0.81 -11.39 7.79
N SER A 31 -2.04 -11.80 7.48
CA SER A 31 -2.36 -12.59 6.28
C SER A 31 -2.40 -11.70 5.04
N ILE A 32 -2.35 -12.32 3.86
CA ILE A 32 -2.59 -11.66 2.56
C ILE A 32 -3.99 -11.04 2.57
N ASP A 33 -5.02 -11.77 2.99
CA ASP A 33 -6.40 -11.32 3.15
C ASP A 33 -6.53 -10.01 3.97
N ASN A 34 -5.79 -9.89 5.08
CA ASN A 34 -5.75 -8.63 5.84
C ASN A 34 -5.14 -7.48 5.05
N ALA A 35 -4.11 -7.73 4.23
CA ALA A 35 -3.48 -6.70 3.41
C ALA A 35 -4.38 -6.26 2.24
N GLU A 36 -5.17 -7.18 1.67
CA GLU A 36 -6.17 -6.89 0.64
C GLU A 36 -7.32 -6.04 1.18
N HIS A 37 -7.84 -6.38 2.36
CA HIS A 37 -8.84 -5.57 3.05
C HIS A 37 -8.37 -4.14 3.39
N LEU A 38 -7.07 -3.87 3.29
CA LEU A 38 -6.49 -2.55 3.53
C LEU A 38 -6.14 -1.81 2.23
N LEU A 39 -5.49 -2.45 1.26
CA LEU A 39 -4.94 -1.73 0.10
C LEU A 39 -4.80 -2.54 -1.19
N PHE A 40 -4.48 -3.84 -1.13
CA PHE A 40 -4.13 -4.63 -2.31
C PHE A 40 -5.39 -5.13 -3.03
N THR A 41 -6.06 -4.24 -3.74
CA THR A 41 -7.25 -4.59 -4.55
C THR A 41 -7.27 -3.87 -5.89
N PRO A 42 -7.92 -4.45 -6.92
CA PRO A 42 -8.14 -3.77 -8.21
C PRO A 42 -8.85 -2.42 -8.05
N TYR A 43 -9.82 -2.34 -7.13
CA TYR A 43 -10.53 -1.10 -6.83
C TYR A 43 -9.58 0.03 -6.37
N MET A 44 -8.61 -0.29 -5.50
CA MET A 44 -7.62 0.69 -5.05
C MET A 44 -6.66 1.10 -6.17
N MET A 45 -6.27 0.17 -7.06
CA MET A 45 -5.46 0.50 -8.23
C MET A 45 -6.18 1.50 -9.14
N GLU A 46 -7.44 1.24 -9.50
CA GLU A 46 -8.25 2.12 -10.35
C GLU A 46 -8.46 3.49 -9.68
N THR A 47 -8.82 3.48 -8.40
CA THR A 47 -9.05 4.71 -7.63
C THR A 47 -7.81 5.60 -7.63
N LEU A 48 -6.64 5.06 -7.28
CA LEU A 48 -5.40 5.85 -7.21
C LEU A 48 -4.91 6.28 -8.60
N SER A 49 -5.06 5.43 -9.61
CA SER A 49 -4.75 5.78 -11.00
C SER A 49 -5.62 6.96 -11.48
N SER A 50 -6.93 6.95 -11.17
CA SER A 50 -7.85 8.04 -11.54
C SER A 50 -7.52 9.37 -10.86
N LEU A 51 -6.87 9.33 -9.68
CA LEU A 51 -6.39 10.49 -8.94
C LEU A 51 -5.04 11.02 -9.45
N GLY A 52 -4.42 10.35 -10.43
CA GLY A 52 -3.14 10.74 -11.05
C GLY A 52 -1.90 10.23 -10.33
N VAL A 53 -2.03 9.25 -9.43
CA VAL A 53 -0.89 8.65 -8.72
C VAL A 53 0.06 8.02 -9.73
N LYS A 54 1.37 8.18 -9.51
CA LYS A 54 2.40 7.68 -10.43
C LYS A 54 2.28 6.18 -10.73
N PRO A 55 2.49 5.77 -11.99
CA PRO A 55 2.43 4.36 -12.40
C PRO A 55 3.30 3.42 -11.55
N ASP A 56 4.51 3.84 -11.16
CA ASP A 56 5.41 3.03 -10.31
C ASP A 56 4.81 2.68 -8.93
N ILE A 57 3.91 3.51 -8.41
CA ILE A 57 3.20 3.25 -7.14
C ILE A 57 2.03 2.30 -7.40
N ILE A 58 1.31 2.48 -8.51
CA ILE A 58 0.21 1.59 -8.91
C ILE A 58 0.73 0.18 -9.18
N ASP A 59 1.90 0.03 -9.80
CA ASP A 59 2.55 -1.25 -10.05
C ASP A 59 2.84 -2.02 -8.76
N LEU A 60 3.21 -1.33 -7.66
CA LEU A 60 3.37 -1.98 -6.35
C LEU A 60 2.05 -2.49 -5.77
N ILE A 61 0.94 -1.77 -5.96
CA ILE A 61 -0.38 -2.23 -5.51
C ILE A 61 -0.80 -3.45 -6.34
N HIS A 62 -0.53 -3.42 -7.64
CA HIS A 62 -0.78 -4.54 -8.54
C HIS A 62 -0.02 -5.80 -8.07
N LYS A 63 1.28 -5.68 -7.82
CA LYS A 63 2.09 -6.78 -7.25
C LYS A 63 1.58 -7.28 -5.91
N GLY A 64 1.07 -6.39 -5.07
CA GLY A 64 0.42 -6.76 -3.81
C GLY A 64 -0.86 -7.56 -4.02
N THR A 65 -1.63 -7.26 -5.06
CA THR A 65 -2.86 -7.96 -5.43
C THR A 65 -2.57 -9.36 -5.99
N GLU A 66 -1.43 -9.56 -6.67
CA GLU A 66 -1.00 -10.86 -7.20
C GLU A 66 -0.55 -11.86 -6.11
N LEU A 67 -0.40 -11.42 -4.85
CA LEU A 67 0.11 -12.29 -3.77
C LEU A 67 -0.84 -13.46 -3.44
N GLU A 68 -2.16 -13.25 -3.51
CA GLU A 68 -3.14 -14.30 -3.27
C GLU A 68 -3.01 -15.41 -4.33
N ASP A 69 -2.84 -15.04 -5.61
CA ASP A 69 -2.65 -16.00 -6.70
C ASP A 69 -1.41 -16.87 -6.46
N PHE A 70 -0.28 -16.27 -6.08
CA PHE A 70 0.93 -17.05 -5.76
C PHE A 70 0.70 -18.02 -4.61
N ALA A 71 0.01 -17.59 -3.55
CA ALA A 71 -0.34 -18.45 -2.43
C ALA A 71 -1.29 -19.59 -2.85
N ALA A 72 -2.27 -19.32 -3.71
CA ALA A 72 -3.19 -20.32 -4.25
C ALA A 72 -2.47 -21.42 -5.07
N PHE A 73 -1.34 -21.08 -5.70
CA PHE A 73 -0.47 -22.03 -6.39
C PHE A 73 0.61 -22.68 -5.51
N ASN A 74 0.57 -22.51 -4.18
CA ASN A 74 1.60 -22.96 -3.22
C ASN A 74 3.01 -22.44 -3.56
N LEU A 75 3.10 -21.27 -4.20
CA LEU A 75 4.38 -20.62 -4.47
C LEU A 75 4.81 -19.78 -3.26
N SER A 76 6.11 -19.73 -3.01
CA SER A 76 6.65 -18.82 -1.99
C SER A 76 6.44 -17.37 -2.41
N ILE A 77 5.87 -16.56 -1.51
CA ILE A 77 5.71 -15.12 -1.71
C ILE A 77 6.90 -14.31 -1.17
N ASP A 78 7.85 -14.95 -0.47
CA ASP A 78 8.93 -14.26 0.25
C ASP A 78 9.81 -13.40 -0.65
N ASP A 79 10.14 -13.90 -1.84
CA ASP A 79 10.94 -13.19 -2.83
C ASP A 79 10.16 -11.98 -3.35
N THR A 80 8.89 -12.17 -3.73
CA THR A 80 8.00 -11.10 -4.21
C THR A 80 7.84 -10.00 -3.16
N VAL A 81 7.53 -10.38 -1.92
CA VAL A 81 7.38 -9.44 -0.80
C VAL A 81 8.70 -8.71 -0.52
N THR A 82 9.83 -9.41 -0.59
CA THR A 82 11.16 -8.79 -0.40
C THR A 82 11.48 -7.77 -1.48
N VAL A 83 11.19 -8.07 -2.75
CA VAL A 83 11.35 -7.12 -3.86
C VAL A 83 10.43 -5.91 -3.68
N CYS A 84 9.17 -6.13 -3.30
CA CYS A 84 8.22 -5.04 -3.07
C CYS A 84 8.60 -4.16 -1.87
N LEU A 85 9.18 -4.74 -0.82
CA LEU A 85 9.76 -4.01 0.31
C LEU A 85 10.88 -3.08 -0.12
N GLN A 86 11.85 -3.60 -0.88
CA GLN A 86 12.97 -2.81 -1.38
C GLN A 86 12.47 -1.69 -2.29
N ARG A 87 11.56 -2.01 -3.21
CA ARG A 87 11.03 -1.04 -4.17
C ARG A 87 10.19 0.05 -3.51
N SER A 88 9.35 -0.29 -2.53
CA SER A 88 8.59 0.70 -1.76
C SER A 88 9.52 1.62 -0.95
N GLU A 89 10.61 1.09 -0.39
CA GLU A 89 11.61 1.90 0.32
C GLU A 89 12.34 2.87 -0.63
N GLU A 90 12.75 2.41 -1.82
CA GLU A 90 13.36 3.25 -2.85
C GLU A 90 12.47 4.40 -3.28
N LEU A 91 11.18 4.12 -3.53
CA LEU A 91 10.21 5.14 -3.90
C LEU A 91 9.98 6.11 -2.72
N LEU A 92 9.84 5.61 -1.48
CA LEU A 92 9.67 6.46 -0.29
C LEU A 92 10.79 7.48 -0.10
N LYS A 93 12.04 7.11 -0.43
CA LYS A 93 13.18 8.03 -0.36
C LYS A 93 12.99 9.28 -1.24
N GLN A 94 12.23 9.18 -2.34
CA GLN A 94 11.91 10.31 -3.22
C GLN A 94 10.90 11.30 -2.59
N TYR A 95 10.13 10.85 -1.60
CA TYR A 95 9.14 11.66 -0.87
C TYR A 95 9.66 12.14 0.50
N LYS A 96 10.99 12.12 0.71
CA LYS A 96 11.60 12.50 1.98
C LYS A 96 11.24 13.93 2.41
N SER A 97 11.14 14.86 1.46
CA SER A 97 10.82 16.28 1.72
C SER A 97 9.32 16.58 1.77
N VAL A 98 8.46 15.59 1.52
CA VAL A 98 7.00 15.78 1.50
C VAL A 98 6.48 15.62 2.92
N GLU A 99 6.03 16.70 3.55
CA GLU A 99 5.48 16.66 4.92
C GLU A 99 3.95 16.62 4.92
N PHE A 100 3.38 16.05 5.98
CA PHE A 100 1.95 16.13 6.29
C PHE A 100 1.76 17.27 7.29
N ASN A 101 1.29 18.43 6.82
CA ASN A 101 1.20 19.63 7.66
C ASN A 101 -0.08 19.66 8.49
N ASP A 102 -1.16 19.05 7.99
CA ASP A 102 -2.43 18.89 8.69
C ASP A 102 -2.74 17.43 9.07
N LYS A 103 -3.76 17.26 9.91
CA LYS A 103 -4.27 15.94 10.30
C LYS A 103 -4.90 15.25 9.09
N ILE A 104 -4.21 14.24 8.56
CA ILE A 104 -4.70 13.43 7.43
C ILE A 104 -5.84 12.48 7.79
N LEU A 105 -5.85 11.95 9.02
CA LEU A 105 -6.77 10.93 9.50
C LEU A 105 -7.72 11.56 10.52
N ILE A 106 -8.88 11.99 10.04
CA ILE A 106 -9.92 12.60 10.86
C ILE A 106 -11.19 11.74 10.81
N ASN A 107 -11.97 11.73 11.89
CA ASN A 107 -13.26 11.03 11.97
C ASN A 107 -13.15 9.49 11.85
N TRP A 108 -12.50 8.86 12.82
CA TRP A 108 -12.58 7.41 13.02
C TRP A 108 -13.98 7.01 13.48
N ARG A 109 -14.53 5.93 12.90
CA ARG A 109 -15.83 5.38 13.29
C ARG A 109 -15.68 3.87 13.45
N VAL A 110 -16.18 3.35 14.57
CA VAL A 110 -16.35 1.92 14.79
C VAL A 110 -17.85 1.62 14.63
N ILE A 111 -18.19 0.77 13.67
CA ILE A 111 -19.55 0.24 13.54
C ILE A 111 -19.63 -0.98 14.45
N GLN A 112 -20.43 -0.91 15.51
CA GLN A 112 -20.76 -2.11 16.29
C GLN A 112 -21.71 -2.94 15.43
N LYS A 113 -21.29 -4.16 15.08
CA LYS A 113 -22.12 -5.16 14.41
C LYS A 113 -23.01 -5.88 15.42
#